data_AF-A0A1T4YD81-F1
#
_entry.id   AF-A0A1T4YD81-F1
#
_cell.length_a   1.000
_cell.length_b   1.000
_cell.length_c   1.000
_cell.angle_alpha   90.00
_cell.angle_beta   90.00
_cell.angle_gamma   90.00
#
_symmetry.space_group_name_H-M   'P 1'
#
loop_
_entity.id
_entity.type
_entity.pdbx_description
1 polymer ?
#
loop_
_entity_poly.entity_id
_entity_poly.type
_entity_poly.pdbx_seq_one_letter_code
_entity_poly.pdbx_strand_id
1 'polypeptide(L)'
;MRQDYARYESAEQLDSHMSRMEHRGNRVMGDTRIEALDNSLFDKLQVFDGDISPMLEPDNNAIAIAVSLDDYGNLPNLEYYPKVGDTITATYAEDVKYIDSRTGELCTEDTPEEYLQEKLYGERDVEYTVCALVELPYSMSYRYGGIGYEAVLSVDTAQRDSGGAAIPMLYLFDAADEVDEAEAEQYLSKLTAGEFSPLMYESKATARSEFAQFRQMFLLIGGILCAIIGLVGLLNFFNAMMTGILSRRREFAVLQAVGMTNRQLKTMLIYEGLFYAMSSVAAAFILSLAVGPLAGKMLGSMFWFFEYRFTILPVLLTIPVFLLLGWL
;
A
#
# COMPACT_ATOMS: atom_id res chain seq x y z
N MET A 1 -17.94 3.44 11.31
CA MET A 1 -18.78 3.86 10.16
C MET A 1 -18.42 5.23 9.65
N ARG A 2 -18.59 6.32 10.42
CA ARG A 2 -18.26 7.66 9.90
C ARG A 2 -16.78 7.79 9.54
N GLN A 3 -15.88 7.14 10.29
CA GLN A 3 -14.45 7.13 9.98
C GLN A 3 -14.14 6.55 8.58
N ASP A 4 -14.92 5.55 8.14
CA ASP A 4 -14.66 4.82 6.89
C ASP A 4 -15.04 5.65 5.66
N TYR A 5 -16.15 6.39 5.77
CA TYR A 5 -16.73 7.17 4.67
C TYR A 5 -16.30 8.63 4.65
N ALA A 6 -15.90 9.22 5.78
CA ALA A 6 -15.54 10.63 5.86
C ALA A 6 -14.37 11.04 4.96
N ARG A 7 -13.55 10.07 4.53
CA ARG A 7 -12.47 10.29 3.54
C ARG A 7 -12.99 10.53 2.12
N TYR A 8 -14.20 10.07 1.81
CA TYR A 8 -14.76 10.03 0.46
C TYR A 8 -16.07 10.82 0.30
N GLU A 9 -16.83 10.98 1.38
CA GLU A 9 -18.14 11.63 1.39
C GLU A 9 -18.11 12.98 2.11
N SER A 10 -18.88 13.96 1.62
CA SER A 10 -19.14 15.19 2.37
C SER A 10 -20.01 14.90 3.59
N ALA A 11 -20.04 15.82 4.57
CA ALA A 11 -20.88 15.66 5.76
C ALA A 11 -22.37 15.41 5.45
N GLU A 12 -22.92 16.10 4.44
CA GLU A 12 -24.31 15.92 4.00
C GLU A 12 -24.54 14.54 3.34
N GLN A 13 -23.57 14.08 2.54
CA GLN A 13 -23.62 12.74 1.94
C GLN A 13 -23.57 11.65 3.01
N LEU A 14 -22.69 11.82 3.99
CA LEU A 14 -22.54 10.92 5.11
C LEU A 14 -23.83 10.84 5.94
N ASP A 15 -24.44 11.97 6.29
CA ASP A 15 -25.71 11.99 7.03
C ASP A 15 -26.84 11.29 6.26
N SER A 16 -26.92 11.52 4.94
CA SER A 16 -27.86 10.84 4.05
C SER A 16 -27.61 9.34 3.99
N HIS A 17 -26.35 8.91 3.93
CA HIS A 17 -25.96 7.50 3.93
C HIS A 17 -26.34 6.83 5.25
N MET A 18 -25.95 7.42 6.39
CA MET A 18 -26.28 6.91 7.72
C MET A 18 -27.80 6.79 7.94
N SER A 19 -28.61 7.67 7.33
CA SER A 19 -30.07 7.60 7.45
C SER A 19 -30.73 6.36 6.80
N ARG A 20 -30.03 5.68 5.88
CA ARG A 20 -30.54 4.52 5.14
C ARG A 20 -30.15 3.17 5.74
N MET A 21 -29.20 3.17 6.67
CA MET A 21 -28.78 1.97 7.38
C MET A 21 -29.79 1.56 8.45
N GLU A 22 -29.67 0.36 9.00
CA GLU A 22 -30.53 -0.11 10.08
C GLU A 22 -30.26 0.66 11.38
N HIS A 23 -31.32 1.15 12.04
CA HIS A 23 -31.22 1.89 13.30
C HIS A 23 -31.77 1.07 14.46
N ARG A 24 -31.02 1.02 15.56
CA ARG A 24 -31.50 0.62 16.89
C ARG A 24 -31.49 1.83 17.81
N GLY A 25 -32.64 2.49 17.94
CA GLY A 25 -32.76 3.74 18.69
C GLY A 25 -31.96 4.87 18.04
N ASN A 26 -31.02 5.45 18.77
CA ASN A 26 -30.14 6.52 18.26
C ASN A 26 -28.82 5.98 17.68
N ARG A 27 -28.68 4.66 17.51
CA ARG A 27 -27.47 4.01 17.00
C ARG A 27 -27.75 3.37 15.64
N VAL A 28 -26.75 3.42 14.77
CA VAL A 28 -26.76 2.70 13.50
C VAL A 28 -26.06 1.36 13.70
N MET A 29 -26.68 0.28 13.21
CA MET A 29 -26.09 -1.06 13.22
C MET A 29 -25.09 -1.19 12.08
N GLY A 30 -23.91 -1.74 12.38
CA GLY A 30 -22.86 -1.94 11.40
C GLY A 30 -22.12 -3.25 11.58
N ASP A 31 -21.52 -3.66 10.48
CA ASP A 31 -20.78 -4.91 10.37
C ASP A 31 -19.37 -4.69 10.89
N THR A 32 -19.26 -4.72 12.21
CA THR A 32 -18.01 -4.60 12.94
C THR A 32 -17.35 -5.97 13.05
N ARG A 33 -16.03 -6.02 12.88
CA ARG A 33 -15.27 -7.24 13.10
C ARG A 33 -14.64 -7.21 14.48
N ILE A 34 -14.95 -8.23 15.27
CA ILE A 34 -14.36 -8.45 16.59
C ILE A 34 -13.43 -9.64 16.51
N GLU A 35 -12.14 -9.44 16.73
CA GLU A 35 -11.15 -10.52 16.78
C GLU A 35 -10.69 -10.79 18.20
N ALA A 36 -10.63 -12.07 18.54
CA ALA A 36 -10.17 -12.53 19.84
C ALA A 36 -8.68 -12.85 19.76
N LEU A 37 -7.90 -12.25 20.64
CA LEU A 37 -6.45 -12.44 20.70
C LEU A 37 -6.07 -13.21 21.97
N ASP A 38 -5.12 -14.13 21.85
CA ASP A 38 -4.50 -14.75 23.01
C ASP A 38 -3.80 -13.67 23.86
N ASN A 39 -3.90 -13.80 25.19
CA ASN A 39 -3.33 -12.82 26.12
C ASN A 39 -1.81 -12.63 25.92
N SER A 40 -1.11 -13.65 25.40
CA SER A 40 0.33 -13.58 25.08
C SER A 40 0.66 -12.68 23.89
N LEU A 41 -0.34 -12.21 23.14
CA LEU A 41 -0.16 -11.29 22.01
C LEU A 41 -0.41 -9.83 22.39
N PHE A 42 -0.93 -9.55 23.59
CA PHE A 42 -1.30 -8.20 24.00
C PHE A 42 -0.08 -7.28 24.15
N ASP A 43 1.09 -7.84 24.48
CA ASP A 43 2.36 -7.11 24.55
C ASP A 43 2.87 -6.64 23.18
N LYS A 44 2.34 -7.20 22.09
CA LYS A 44 2.64 -6.80 20.71
C LYS A 44 1.75 -5.65 20.23
N LEU A 45 0.67 -5.33 20.94
CA LEU A 45 -0.23 -4.24 20.57
C LEU A 45 0.40 -2.89 20.91
N GLN A 46 0.37 -1.95 19.96
CA GLN A 46 0.81 -0.59 20.22
C GLN A 46 -0.39 0.23 20.73
N VAL A 47 -0.34 0.62 22.00
CA VAL A 47 -1.40 1.43 22.62
C VAL A 47 -1.23 2.89 22.20
N PHE A 48 -2.22 3.43 21.48
CA PHE A 48 -2.29 4.84 21.11
C PHE A 48 -2.90 5.68 22.25
N ASP A 49 -3.98 5.18 22.86
CA ASP A 49 -4.65 5.81 24.00
C ASP A 49 -5.29 4.74 24.91
N GLY A 50 -5.41 5.02 26.21
CA GLY A 50 -6.00 4.11 27.20
C GLY A 50 -5.06 3.03 27.76
N ASP A 51 -5.66 1.93 28.23
CA ASP A 51 -4.97 0.80 28.87
C ASP A 51 -5.65 -0.52 28.50
N ILE A 52 -4.86 -1.52 28.11
CA ILE A 52 -5.33 -2.86 27.71
C ILE A 52 -5.42 -3.83 28.88
N SER A 53 -4.87 -3.48 30.05
CA SER A 53 -4.91 -4.32 31.25
C SER A 53 -6.31 -4.81 31.64
N PRO A 54 -7.39 -4.00 31.48
CA PRO A 54 -8.76 -4.47 31.73
C PRO A 54 -9.19 -5.68 30.88
N MET A 55 -8.63 -5.88 29.68
CA MET A 55 -8.95 -7.04 28.83
C MET A 55 -8.35 -8.35 29.36
N LEU A 56 -7.36 -8.29 30.27
CA LEU A 56 -6.77 -9.47 30.91
C LEU A 56 -7.64 -10.03 32.04
N GLU A 57 -8.66 -9.28 32.46
CA GLU A 57 -9.60 -9.70 33.50
C GLU A 57 -10.77 -10.46 32.85
N PRO A 58 -10.93 -11.78 33.09
CA PRO A 58 -11.91 -12.61 32.37
C PRO A 58 -13.38 -12.19 32.56
N ASP A 59 -13.67 -11.53 33.68
CA ASP A 59 -15.02 -11.07 34.02
C ASP A 59 -15.28 -9.60 33.63
N ASN A 60 -14.28 -8.92 33.05
CA ASN A 60 -14.40 -7.53 32.67
C ASN A 60 -14.84 -7.40 31.22
N ASN A 61 -15.87 -6.59 30.96
CA ASN A 61 -16.34 -6.31 29.60
C ASN A 61 -15.50 -5.19 29.00
N ALA A 62 -14.22 -5.45 28.79
CA ALA A 62 -13.29 -4.52 28.17
C ALA A 62 -13.06 -4.89 26.71
N ILE A 63 -13.01 -3.89 25.84
CA ILE A 63 -12.70 -4.04 24.43
C ILE A 63 -11.73 -2.94 24.00
N ALA A 64 -10.77 -3.25 23.15
CA ALA A 64 -9.93 -2.24 22.53
C ALA A 64 -10.34 -2.03 21.07
N ILE A 65 -10.34 -0.79 20.62
CA ILE A 65 -10.64 -0.46 19.23
C ILE A 65 -9.34 -0.48 18.44
N ALA A 66 -9.32 -1.27 17.38
CA ALA A 66 -8.22 -1.32 16.44
C ALA A 66 -8.23 -0.05 15.59
N VAL A 67 -7.08 0.61 15.54
CA VAL A 67 -6.87 1.86 14.81
C VAL A 67 -5.67 1.71 13.87
N SER A 68 -5.67 2.48 12.78
CA SER A 68 -4.54 2.57 11.86
C SER A 68 -3.95 3.97 11.96
N LEU A 69 -2.70 4.06 12.39
CA LEU A 69 -1.99 5.33 12.50
C LEU A 69 -1.34 5.68 11.16
N ASP A 70 -1.14 6.98 10.92
CA ASP A 70 -0.32 7.45 9.81
C ASP A 70 1.17 7.20 10.08
N ASP A 71 2.03 7.45 9.07
CA ASP A 71 3.48 7.26 9.16
C ASP A 71 4.16 8.12 10.27
N TYR A 72 3.43 9.09 10.84
CA TYR A 72 3.88 9.95 11.93
C TYR A 72 3.27 9.57 13.28
N GLY A 73 2.51 8.48 13.35
CA GLY A 73 1.85 8.00 14.57
C GLY A 73 0.57 8.75 14.93
N ASN A 74 -0.02 9.53 14.02
CA ASN A 74 -1.28 10.22 14.27
C ASN A 74 -2.46 9.37 13.78
N LEU A 75 -3.58 9.42 14.52
CA LEU A 75 -4.85 8.82 14.09
C LEU A 75 -5.67 9.83 13.27
N PRO A 76 -5.88 9.61 11.96
CA PRO A 76 -6.72 10.49 11.16
C PRO A 76 -8.20 10.40 11.60
N ASN A 77 -8.90 11.53 11.56
CA ASN A 77 -10.33 11.63 11.92
C ASN A 77 -10.67 11.06 13.31
N LEU A 78 -9.80 11.31 14.30
CA LEU A 78 -9.94 10.86 15.68
C LEU A 78 -11.35 11.14 16.27
N GLU A 79 -12.00 12.23 15.86
CA GLU A 79 -13.34 12.60 16.30
C GLU A 79 -14.45 11.59 15.95
N TYR A 80 -14.20 10.70 14.98
CA TYR A 80 -15.14 9.65 14.60
C TYR A 80 -14.87 8.31 15.30
N TYR A 81 -13.80 8.18 16.08
CA TYR A 81 -13.54 6.99 16.87
C TYR A 81 -14.23 7.06 18.24
N PRO A 82 -14.63 5.91 18.83
CA PRO A 82 -15.07 5.85 20.21
C PRO A 82 -13.91 6.27 21.13
N LYS A 83 -14.22 6.96 22.22
CA LYS A 83 -13.22 7.37 23.19
C LYS A 83 -13.05 6.30 24.24
N VAL A 84 -11.88 6.29 24.88
CA VAL A 84 -11.65 5.45 26.07
C VAL A 84 -12.70 5.80 27.14
N GLY A 85 -13.38 4.77 27.65
CA GLY A 85 -14.51 4.87 28.57
C GLY A 85 -15.89 4.88 27.91
N ASP A 86 -15.98 5.02 26.58
CA ASP A 86 -17.26 4.90 25.86
C ASP A 86 -17.76 3.44 25.89
N THR A 87 -19.07 3.27 25.74
CA THR A 87 -19.71 1.95 25.71
C THR A 87 -20.10 1.56 24.28
N ILE A 88 -19.65 0.39 23.86
CA ILE A 88 -20.04 -0.25 22.60
C ILE A 88 -20.92 -1.46 22.93
N THR A 89 -21.97 -1.65 22.15
CA THR A 89 -22.84 -2.83 22.27
C THR A 89 -22.56 -3.78 21.11
N ALA A 90 -22.23 -5.02 21.41
CA ALA A 90 -22.14 -6.09 20.43
C ALA A 90 -23.32 -7.03 20.61
N THR A 91 -24.04 -7.32 19.52
CA THR A 91 -25.16 -8.25 19.52
C THR A 91 -24.65 -9.63 19.12
N TYR A 92 -24.74 -10.58 20.03
CA TYR A 92 -24.48 -12.00 19.77
C TYR A 92 -25.78 -12.69 19.38
N ALA A 93 -25.72 -13.61 18.42
CA ALA A 93 -26.87 -14.40 17.98
C ALA A 93 -26.53 -15.89 18.04
N GLU A 94 -27.49 -16.72 18.42
CA GLU A 94 -27.33 -18.18 18.41
C GLU A 94 -27.35 -18.74 16.98
N ASP A 95 -28.10 -18.09 16.09
CA ASP A 95 -28.23 -18.49 14.69
C ASP A 95 -28.49 -17.24 13.82
N VAL A 96 -27.96 -17.26 12.60
CA VAL A 96 -28.15 -16.20 11.60
C VAL A 96 -28.68 -16.84 10.34
N LYS A 97 -29.85 -16.40 9.89
CA LYS A 97 -30.46 -16.88 8.64
C LYS A 97 -30.73 -15.73 7.71
N TYR A 98 -30.62 -16.00 6.42
CA TYR A 98 -30.99 -15.06 5.38
C TYR A 98 -32.47 -15.24 5.04
N ILE A 99 -33.21 -14.14 5.04
CA ILE A 99 -34.60 -14.07 4.60
C ILE A 99 -34.73 -13.18 3.36
N ASP A 100 -35.68 -13.48 2.48
CA ASP A 100 -36.06 -12.58 1.39
C ASP A 100 -36.82 -11.40 2.02
N SER A 101 -36.25 -10.20 1.95
CA SER A 101 -36.82 -8.97 2.55
C SER A 101 -38.23 -8.63 2.04
N ARG A 102 -38.67 -9.16 0.90
CA ARG A 102 -40.02 -8.93 0.35
C ARG A 102 -41.05 -9.85 0.96
N THR A 103 -40.68 -11.10 1.23
CA THR A 103 -41.63 -12.17 1.66
C THR A 103 -41.48 -12.52 3.13
N GLY A 104 -40.31 -12.29 3.72
CA GLY A 104 -39.93 -12.69 5.07
C GLY A 104 -39.64 -14.19 5.24
N GLU A 105 -39.64 -14.95 4.14
CA GLU A 105 -39.31 -16.38 4.13
C GLU A 105 -37.80 -16.62 3.99
N LEU A 106 -37.32 -17.81 4.36
CA LEU A 106 -35.91 -18.17 4.23
C LEU A 106 -35.46 -18.15 2.77
N CYS A 107 -34.29 -17.57 2.51
CA CYS A 107 -33.72 -17.53 1.17
C CYS A 107 -33.46 -18.94 0.61
N THR A 108 -33.72 -19.10 -0.68
CA THR A 108 -33.36 -20.26 -1.49
C THR A 108 -32.29 -19.85 -2.51
N GLU A 109 -31.72 -20.83 -3.25
CA GLU A 109 -30.74 -20.56 -4.32
C GLU A 109 -31.25 -19.60 -5.42
N ASP A 110 -32.58 -19.47 -5.57
CA ASP A 110 -33.22 -18.58 -6.53
C ASP A 110 -33.48 -17.16 -5.99
N THR A 111 -33.16 -16.88 -4.71
CA THR A 111 -33.42 -15.56 -4.11
C THR A 111 -32.40 -14.53 -4.62
N PRO A 112 -32.84 -13.42 -5.25
CA PRO A 112 -31.91 -12.42 -5.74
C PRO A 112 -31.13 -11.74 -4.61
N GLU A 113 -29.83 -11.50 -4.82
CA GLU A 113 -28.91 -10.90 -3.84
C GLU A 113 -29.43 -9.59 -3.23
N GLU A 114 -30.08 -8.75 -4.03
CA GLU A 114 -30.64 -7.46 -3.58
C GLU A 114 -31.73 -7.58 -2.51
N TYR A 115 -32.32 -8.77 -2.32
CA TYR A 115 -33.34 -8.99 -1.30
C TYR A 115 -32.86 -9.86 -0.13
N LEU A 116 -31.60 -10.33 -0.12
CA LEU A 116 -31.07 -11.06 1.04
C LEU A 116 -30.98 -10.10 2.23
N GLN A 117 -31.65 -10.48 3.33
CA GLN A 117 -31.57 -9.78 4.60
C GLN A 117 -31.19 -10.76 5.70
N GLU A 118 -30.18 -10.40 6.48
CA GLU A 118 -29.80 -11.16 7.67
C GLU A 118 -30.87 -11.03 8.76
N LYS A 119 -31.23 -12.17 9.35
CA LYS A 119 -32.12 -12.24 10.50
C LYS A 119 -31.44 -13.03 11.60
N LEU A 120 -31.20 -12.34 12.70
CA LEU A 120 -30.61 -12.90 13.91
C LEU A 120 -31.69 -13.61 14.72
N TYR A 121 -31.34 -14.76 15.31
CA TYR A 121 -32.18 -15.54 16.21
C TYR A 121 -31.44 -15.73 17.54
N GLY A 122 -32.18 -15.65 18.65
CA GLY A 122 -31.59 -15.78 19.98
C GLY A 122 -30.64 -14.63 20.31
N GLU A 123 -30.99 -13.40 19.92
CA GLU A 123 -30.16 -12.22 20.11
C GLU A 123 -29.91 -11.89 21.59
N ARG A 124 -28.66 -11.56 21.90
CA ARG A 124 -28.24 -11.06 23.20
C ARG A 124 -27.25 -9.92 23.02
N ASP A 125 -27.60 -8.77 23.57
CA ASP A 125 -26.71 -7.62 23.60
C ASP A 125 -25.73 -7.73 24.77
N VAL A 126 -24.45 -7.50 24.48
CA VAL A 126 -23.37 -7.38 25.47
C VAL A 126 -22.77 -5.99 25.34
N GLU A 127 -22.72 -5.27 26.45
CA GLU A 127 -22.09 -3.95 26.53
C GLU A 127 -20.64 -4.09 26.96
N TYR A 128 -19.75 -3.50 26.17
CA TYR A 128 -18.31 -3.40 26.40
C TYR A 128 -17.91 -1.95 26.64
N THR A 129 -16.97 -1.76 27.55
CA THR A 129 -16.30 -0.48 27.78
C THR A 129 -15.03 -0.44 26.93
N VAL A 130 -14.88 0.61 26.13
CA VAL A 130 -13.66 0.84 25.36
C VAL A 130 -12.53 1.16 26.31
N CYS A 131 -11.56 0.24 26.46
CA CYS A 131 -10.45 0.41 27.39
C CYS A 131 -9.22 1.06 26.74
N ALA A 132 -9.04 0.86 25.43
CA ALA A 132 -7.92 1.41 24.68
C ALA A 132 -8.21 1.58 23.19
N LEU A 133 -7.44 2.46 22.56
CA LEU A 133 -7.23 2.50 21.11
C LEU A 133 -5.87 1.87 20.82
N VAL A 134 -5.84 0.82 19.99
CA VAL A 134 -4.64 0.02 19.75
C VAL A 134 -4.36 -0.13 18.26
N GLU A 135 -3.10 -0.03 17.89
CA GLU A 135 -2.63 -0.38 16.54
C GLU A 135 -2.10 -1.82 16.56
N LEU A 136 -2.62 -2.65 15.64
CA LEU A 136 -2.14 -4.01 15.45
C LEU A 136 -0.93 -3.98 14.50
N PRO A 137 0.18 -4.66 14.84
CA PRO A 137 1.26 -4.87 13.89
C PRO A 137 0.74 -5.50 12.59
N TYR A 138 1.36 -5.19 11.46
CA TYR A 138 0.94 -5.71 10.15
C TYR A 138 0.80 -7.25 10.11
N SER A 139 1.67 -7.98 10.80
CA SER A 139 1.60 -9.44 10.92
C SER A 139 0.35 -9.95 11.63
N MET A 140 -0.25 -9.12 12.49
CA MET A 140 -1.46 -9.38 13.28
C MET A 140 -2.69 -8.66 12.73
N SER A 141 -2.55 -7.86 11.66
CA SER A 141 -3.65 -7.05 11.16
C SER A 141 -4.79 -7.89 10.61
N TYR A 142 -5.99 -7.31 10.64
CA TYR A 142 -7.21 -7.91 10.10
C TYR A 142 -7.04 -8.32 8.64
N ARG A 143 -7.35 -9.58 8.34
CA ARG A 143 -7.33 -10.11 6.97
C ARG A 143 -8.57 -9.71 6.18
N TYR A 144 -9.66 -9.46 6.89
CA TYR A 144 -10.94 -9.03 6.36
C TYR A 144 -11.41 -7.88 7.22
N GLY A 145 -11.60 -6.71 6.61
CA GLY A 145 -12.21 -5.56 7.27
C GLY A 145 -13.72 -5.54 7.06
N GLY A 146 -14.42 -4.90 7.99
CA GLY A 146 -15.85 -4.60 7.88
C GLY A 146 -16.09 -3.09 7.78
N ILE A 147 -17.37 -2.70 7.70
CA ILE A 147 -17.77 -1.28 7.78
C ILE A 147 -18.13 -1.01 9.24
N GLY A 148 -17.27 -0.31 9.97
CA GLY A 148 -17.42 -0.22 11.42
C GLY A 148 -16.10 -0.03 12.14
N TYR A 149 -16.11 -0.29 13.44
CA TYR A 149 -14.91 -0.29 14.24
C TYR A 149 -14.35 -1.71 14.30
N GLU A 150 -13.14 -1.91 13.83
CA GLU A 150 -12.42 -3.14 14.15
C GLU A 150 -12.10 -3.12 15.64
N ALA A 151 -12.26 -4.25 16.33
CA ALA A 151 -12.12 -4.31 17.78
C ALA A 151 -11.52 -5.63 18.23
N VAL A 152 -10.63 -5.56 19.22
CA VAL A 152 -9.99 -6.74 19.79
C VAL A 152 -10.42 -6.96 21.24
N LEU A 153 -10.56 -8.22 21.63
CA LEU A 153 -10.82 -8.68 23.00
C LEU A 153 -10.04 -9.98 23.30
N SER A 154 -10.05 -10.43 24.55
CA SER A 154 -9.39 -11.70 24.91
C SER A 154 -10.18 -12.91 24.43
N VAL A 155 -9.48 -14.02 24.18
CA VAL A 155 -10.13 -15.31 23.87
C VAL A 155 -11.10 -15.73 24.97
N ASP A 156 -10.78 -15.47 26.25
CA ASP A 156 -11.65 -15.78 27.38
C ASP A 156 -12.99 -15.03 27.30
N THR A 157 -12.95 -13.72 27.04
CA THR A 157 -14.15 -12.89 26.84
C THR A 157 -14.93 -13.36 25.62
N ALA A 158 -14.26 -13.67 24.50
CA ALA A 158 -14.91 -14.14 23.28
C ALA A 158 -15.68 -15.44 23.49
N GLN A 159 -15.07 -16.42 24.17
CA GLN A 159 -15.67 -17.72 24.45
C GLN A 159 -16.86 -17.58 25.40
N ARG A 160 -16.70 -16.78 26.46
CA ARG A 160 -17.76 -16.49 27.42
C ARG A 160 -18.97 -15.85 26.74
N ASP A 161 -18.75 -14.86 25.88
CA ASP A 161 -19.83 -14.05 25.34
C ASP A 161 -20.48 -14.62 24.07
N SER A 162 -19.72 -15.36 23.26
CA SER A 162 -20.30 -16.11 22.13
C SER A 162 -21.05 -17.37 22.56
N GLY A 163 -20.77 -17.92 23.74
CA GLY A 163 -21.33 -19.20 24.20
C GLY A 163 -20.83 -20.42 23.41
N GLY A 164 -19.89 -20.22 22.48
CA GLY A 164 -19.31 -21.23 21.61
C GLY A 164 -17.79 -21.36 21.79
N ALA A 165 -17.21 -22.37 21.13
CA ALA A 165 -15.76 -22.49 21.08
C ALA A 165 -15.18 -21.39 20.17
N ALA A 166 -14.15 -20.68 20.64
CA ALA A 166 -13.36 -19.81 19.77
C ALA A 166 -12.60 -20.69 18.76
N ILE A 167 -12.87 -20.48 17.47
CA ILE A 167 -12.22 -21.23 16.40
C ILE A 167 -10.97 -20.43 15.98
N PRO A 168 -9.76 -20.98 16.12
CA PRO A 168 -8.54 -20.29 15.70
C PRO A 168 -8.57 -20.07 14.18
N MET A 169 -8.54 -18.80 13.76
CA MET A 169 -8.42 -18.43 12.35
C MET A 169 -6.96 -18.29 11.89
N LEU A 170 -6.06 -17.95 12.82
CA LEU A 170 -4.66 -17.67 12.53
C LEU A 170 -3.77 -18.23 13.65
N TYR A 171 -2.60 -18.73 13.27
CA TYR A 171 -1.52 -19.04 14.20
C TYR A 171 -0.34 -18.12 13.90
N LEU A 172 0.19 -17.51 14.95
CA LEU A 172 1.31 -16.58 14.90
C LEU A 172 2.42 -17.10 15.81
N PHE A 173 3.66 -17.04 15.35
CA PHE A 173 4.81 -17.34 16.17
C PHE A 173 6.02 -16.54 15.68
N ASP A 174 6.86 -16.15 16.64
CA ASP A 174 8.14 -15.51 16.36
C ASP A 174 9.20 -16.59 16.08
N ALA A 175 10.01 -16.38 15.04
CA ALA A 175 11.26 -17.12 14.85
C ALA A 175 12.39 -16.33 15.55
N ALA A 176 13.15 -16.99 16.44
CA ALA A 176 14.13 -16.28 17.26
C ALA A 176 15.36 -15.83 16.46
N ASP A 177 15.75 -16.61 15.45
CA ASP A 177 16.88 -16.31 14.56
C ASP A 177 16.66 -16.81 13.12
N GLU A 178 17.67 -16.62 12.26
CA GLU A 178 17.62 -17.01 10.84
C GLU A 178 17.60 -18.54 10.64
N VAL A 179 18.09 -19.33 11.61
CA VAL A 179 18.05 -20.80 11.55
C VAL A 179 16.63 -21.27 11.81
N ASP A 180 15.99 -20.74 12.86
CA ASP A 180 14.58 -21.00 13.17
C ASP A 180 13.66 -20.54 12.03
N GLU A 181 13.95 -19.38 11.42
CA GLU A 181 13.19 -18.87 10.27
C GLU A 181 13.27 -19.86 9.10
N ALA A 182 14.45 -20.40 8.81
CA ALA A 182 14.66 -21.37 7.72
C ALA A 182 13.98 -22.73 8.02
N GLU A 183 14.02 -23.20 9.26
CA GLU A 183 13.34 -24.43 9.67
C GLU A 183 11.82 -24.28 9.58
N ALA A 184 11.28 -23.17 10.09
CA ALA A 184 9.86 -22.83 10.00
C ALA A 184 9.40 -22.74 8.54
N GLU A 185 10.16 -22.07 7.68
CA GLU A 185 9.86 -21.98 6.24
C GLU A 185 9.82 -23.36 5.58
N GLN A 186 10.79 -24.23 5.91
CA GLN A 186 10.82 -25.59 5.37
C GLN A 186 9.64 -26.44 5.88
N TYR A 187 9.24 -26.28 7.13
CA TYR A 187 8.10 -26.98 7.71
C TYR A 187 6.78 -26.51 7.10
N LEU A 188 6.55 -25.19 7.09
CA LEU A 188 5.32 -24.58 6.59
C LEU A 188 5.13 -24.85 5.10
N SER A 189 6.18 -24.70 4.29
CA SER A 189 6.12 -25.01 2.86
C SER A 189 5.73 -26.46 2.59
N LYS A 190 6.21 -27.42 3.39
CA LYS A 190 5.79 -28.83 3.28
C LYS A 190 4.34 -29.04 3.74
N LEU A 191 3.94 -28.38 4.82
CA LEU A 191 2.59 -28.49 5.37
C LEU A 191 1.54 -27.98 4.37
N THR A 192 1.83 -26.88 3.68
CA THR A 192 0.90 -26.25 2.73
C THR A 192 1.04 -26.75 1.29
N ALA A 193 2.07 -27.53 0.96
CA ALA A 193 2.28 -28.06 -0.40
C ALA A 193 1.30 -29.17 -0.83
N GLY A 194 0.46 -29.68 0.08
CA GLY A 194 -0.53 -30.71 -0.26
C GLY A 194 -1.62 -30.18 -1.19
N GLU A 195 -1.98 -30.94 -2.22
CA GLU A 195 -2.99 -30.58 -3.24
C GLU A 195 -4.38 -30.28 -2.65
N PHE A 196 -4.65 -30.74 -1.42
CA PHE A 196 -5.88 -30.51 -0.66
C PHE A 196 -5.65 -29.77 0.67
N SER A 197 -4.49 -29.17 0.89
CA SER A 197 -4.26 -28.37 2.10
C SER A 197 -5.07 -27.07 2.00
N PRO A 198 -6.03 -26.80 2.91
CA PRO A 198 -6.72 -25.51 2.97
C PRO A 198 -5.85 -24.42 3.62
N LEU A 199 -4.68 -24.79 4.15
CA LEU A 199 -3.80 -23.90 4.90
C LEU A 199 -2.89 -23.12 3.95
N MET A 200 -2.74 -21.83 4.26
CA MET A 200 -1.74 -20.94 3.69
C MET A 200 -0.86 -20.40 4.82
N TYR A 201 0.35 -19.96 4.48
CA TYR A 201 1.23 -19.31 5.43
C TYR A 201 1.85 -18.07 4.80
N GLU A 202 2.22 -17.14 5.67
CA GLU A 202 3.05 -16.00 5.33
C GLU A 202 4.26 -16.00 6.24
N SER A 203 5.40 -15.58 5.72
CA SER A 203 6.62 -15.46 6.49
C SER A 203 7.38 -14.21 6.12
N LYS A 204 8.35 -13.86 6.96
CA LYS A 204 9.29 -12.77 6.66
C LYS A 204 10.10 -13.07 5.39
N ALA A 205 10.41 -14.34 5.14
CA ALA A 205 11.12 -14.77 3.94
C ALA A 205 10.27 -14.58 2.67
N THR A 206 8.98 -14.95 2.71
CA THR A 206 8.08 -14.72 1.56
C THR A 206 7.89 -13.23 1.29
N ALA A 207 7.64 -12.42 2.32
CA ALA A 207 7.51 -10.96 2.19
C ALA A 207 8.79 -10.29 1.62
N ARG A 208 9.99 -10.73 2.07
CA ARG A 208 11.27 -10.27 1.50
C ARG A 208 11.42 -10.64 0.02
N SER A 209 11.03 -11.86 -0.35
CA SER A 209 11.08 -12.34 -1.73
C SER A 209 10.13 -11.55 -2.63
N GLU A 210 8.88 -11.34 -2.21
CA GLU A 210 7.88 -10.56 -2.93
C GLU A 210 8.35 -9.12 -3.14
N PHE A 211 8.85 -8.47 -2.08
CA PHE A 211 9.40 -7.12 -2.18
C PHE A 211 10.61 -7.05 -3.13
N ALA A 212 11.48 -8.06 -3.11
CA ALA A 212 12.62 -8.14 -4.03
C ALA A 212 12.18 -8.30 -5.50
N GLN A 213 11.18 -9.14 -5.76
CA GLN A 213 10.59 -9.33 -7.10
C GLN A 213 9.90 -8.05 -7.58
N PHE A 214 9.14 -7.41 -6.70
CA PHE A 214 8.48 -6.14 -7.00
C PHE A 214 9.49 -5.05 -7.33
N ARG A 215 10.55 -4.88 -6.53
CA ARG A 215 11.67 -3.99 -6.83
C ARG A 215 12.32 -4.31 -8.18
N GLN A 216 12.55 -5.58 -8.46
CA GLN A 216 13.16 -6.04 -9.71
C GLN A 216 12.29 -5.69 -10.92
N MET A 217 10.96 -5.80 -10.80
CA MET A 217 10.02 -5.40 -11.85
C MET A 217 10.19 -3.91 -12.20
N PHE A 218 10.24 -3.02 -11.21
CA PHE A 218 10.47 -1.59 -11.46
C PHE A 218 11.82 -1.30 -12.10
N LEU A 219 12.89 -1.96 -11.64
CA LEU A 219 14.22 -1.80 -12.22
C LEU A 219 14.27 -2.26 -13.69
N LEU A 220 13.60 -3.37 -14.01
CA LEU A 220 13.59 -3.93 -15.36
C LEU A 220 12.74 -3.06 -16.31
N ILE A 221 11.48 -2.78 -15.94
CA ILE A 221 10.57 -1.98 -16.77
C ILE A 221 11.12 -0.55 -16.92
N GLY A 222 11.47 0.09 -15.80
CA GLY A 222 12.05 1.44 -15.80
C GLY A 222 13.37 1.51 -16.56
N GLY A 223 14.23 0.50 -16.42
CA GLY A 223 15.49 0.39 -17.15
C GLY A 223 15.30 0.27 -18.66
N ILE A 224 14.37 -0.58 -19.12
CA ILE A 224 14.07 -0.74 -20.55
C ILE A 224 13.48 0.55 -21.14
N LEU A 225 12.52 1.17 -20.44
CA LEU A 225 11.93 2.43 -20.89
C LEU A 225 12.99 3.54 -20.99
N CYS A 226 13.86 3.64 -19.99
CA CYS A 226 14.99 4.58 -20.00
C CYS A 226 15.93 4.32 -21.19
N ALA A 227 16.26 3.05 -21.46
CA ALA A 227 17.10 2.68 -22.60
C ALA A 227 16.45 3.04 -23.95
N ILE A 228 15.15 2.79 -24.12
CA ILE A 228 14.41 3.15 -25.34
C ILE A 228 14.39 4.67 -25.54
N ILE A 229 14.00 5.42 -24.51
CA ILE A 229 13.94 6.89 -24.59
C ILE A 229 15.33 7.48 -24.83
N GLY A 230 16.36 6.94 -24.17
CA GLY A 230 17.75 7.31 -24.38
C GLY A 230 18.20 7.06 -25.82
N LEU A 231 17.88 5.90 -26.39
CA LEU A 231 18.21 5.55 -27.77
C LEU A 231 17.47 6.42 -28.79
N VAL A 232 16.17 6.69 -28.57
CA VAL A 232 15.40 7.62 -29.40
C VAL A 232 15.99 9.03 -29.33
N GLY A 233 16.35 9.50 -28.14
CA GLY A 233 17.02 10.78 -27.95
C GLY A 233 18.36 10.85 -28.68
N LEU A 234 19.13 9.77 -28.65
CA LEU A 234 20.41 9.65 -29.35
C LEU A 234 20.25 9.74 -30.87
N LEU A 235 19.29 9.01 -31.42
CA LEU A 235 18.97 9.03 -32.85
C LEU A 235 18.49 10.41 -33.29
N ASN A 236 17.67 11.07 -32.48
CA ASN A 236 17.21 12.44 -32.75
C ASN A 236 18.38 13.43 -32.78
N PHE A 237 19.30 13.33 -31.82
CA PHE A 237 20.51 14.15 -31.81
C PHE A 237 21.36 13.93 -33.07
N PHE A 238 21.59 12.67 -33.45
CA PHE A 238 22.35 12.34 -34.65
C PHE A 238 21.70 12.87 -35.93
N ASN A 239 20.39 12.70 -36.07
CA ASN A 239 19.62 13.21 -37.20
C ASN A 239 19.67 14.74 -37.29
N ALA A 240 19.56 15.44 -36.16
CA ALA A 240 19.66 16.89 -36.11
C ALA A 240 21.06 17.38 -36.53
N MET A 241 22.12 16.76 -35.99
CA MET A 241 23.50 17.12 -36.32
C MET A 241 23.82 16.86 -37.79
N MET A 242 23.46 15.69 -38.32
CA MET A 242 23.70 15.34 -39.72
C MET A 242 22.95 16.26 -40.67
N THR A 243 21.70 16.61 -40.34
CA THR A 243 20.92 17.57 -41.12
C THR A 243 21.55 18.96 -41.12
N GLY A 244 22.07 19.41 -39.96
CA GLY A 244 22.80 20.68 -39.83
C GLY A 244 24.08 20.74 -40.69
N ILE A 245 24.84 19.64 -40.73
CA ILE A 245 26.05 19.55 -41.57
C ILE A 245 25.68 19.54 -43.06
N LEU A 246 24.65 18.76 -43.43
CA LEU A 246 24.21 18.63 -44.83
C LEU A 246 23.68 19.94 -45.41
N SER A 247 22.95 20.74 -44.62
CA SER A 247 22.41 22.03 -45.07
C SER A 247 23.52 23.06 -45.38
N ARG A 248 24.62 23.03 -44.62
CA ARG A 248 25.80 23.91 -44.78
C ARG A 248 26.87 23.37 -45.73
N ARG A 249 26.62 22.24 -46.40
CA ARG A 249 27.61 21.58 -47.27
C ARG A 249 28.15 22.49 -48.38
N ARG A 250 27.32 23.38 -48.96
CA ARG A 250 27.75 24.33 -49.99
C ARG A 250 28.70 25.38 -49.44
N GLU A 251 28.46 25.87 -48.23
CA GLU A 251 29.32 26.85 -47.55
C GLU A 251 30.68 26.25 -47.25
N PHE A 252 30.73 24.99 -46.78
CA PHE A 252 31.98 24.27 -46.55
C PHE A 252 32.79 24.07 -47.85
N ALA A 253 32.12 23.77 -48.96
CA ALA A 253 32.79 23.64 -50.26
C ALA A 253 33.42 24.97 -50.72
N VAL A 254 32.76 26.10 -50.49
CA VAL A 254 33.31 27.44 -50.78
C VAL A 254 34.52 27.74 -49.88
N LEU A 255 34.43 27.44 -48.58
CA LEU A 255 35.55 27.65 -47.65
C LEU A 255 36.79 26.82 -48.03
N GLN A 256 36.59 25.57 -48.47
CA GLN A 256 37.68 24.74 -48.98
C GLN A 256 38.29 25.30 -50.26
N ALA A 257 37.48 25.87 -51.16
CA ALA A 257 37.96 26.50 -52.40
C ALA A 257 38.80 27.76 -52.14
N VAL A 258 38.55 28.48 -51.05
CA VAL A 258 39.33 29.67 -50.62
C VAL A 258 40.60 29.26 -49.83
N GLY A 259 40.81 27.97 -49.57
CA GLY A 259 42.06 27.44 -49.01
C GLY A 259 41.92 26.80 -47.62
N MET A 260 40.70 26.62 -47.09
CA MET A 260 40.50 25.88 -45.84
C MET A 260 40.88 24.41 -46.00
N THR A 261 41.77 23.93 -45.15
CA THR A 261 42.20 22.51 -45.18
C THR A 261 41.13 21.59 -44.59
N ASN A 262 41.09 20.32 -45.05
CA ASN A 262 40.19 19.30 -44.49
C ASN A 262 40.37 19.10 -42.98
N ARG A 263 41.59 19.28 -42.46
CA ARG A 263 41.86 19.22 -41.01
C ARG A 263 41.16 20.36 -40.27
N GLN A 264 41.26 21.60 -40.77
CA GLN A 264 40.59 22.75 -40.17
C GLN A 264 39.06 22.59 -40.18
N LEU A 265 38.49 22.04 -41.27
CA LEU A 265 37.05 21.78 -41.34
C LEU A 265 36.61 20.74 -40.31
N LYS A 266 37.33 19.61 -40.21
CA LYS A 266 37.01 18.56 -39.24
C LYS A 266 37.14 19.08 -37.80
N THR A 267 38.18 19.84 -37.50
CA THR A 267 38.36 20.45 -36.16
C THR A 267 37.23 21.42 -35.81
N MET A 268 36.79 22.27 -36.75
CA MET A 268 35.64 23.16 -36.54
C MET A 268 34.37 22.36 -36.19
N LEU A 269 34.07 21.33 -36.98
CA LEU A 269 32.87 20.49 -36.75
C LEU A 269 32.91 19.78 -35.40
N ILE A 270 34.07 19.29 -34.97
CA ILE A 270 34.24 18.68 -33.64
C ILE A 270 33.95 19.69 -32.52
N TYR A 271 34.43 20.93 -32.64
CA TYR A 271 34.13 21.97 -31.65
C TYR A 271 32.64 22.33 -31.60
N GLU A 272 31.99 22.38 -32.77
CA GLU A 272 30.56 22.63 -32.88
C GLU A 272 29.74 21.48 -32.23
N GLY A 273 30.08 20.23 -32.55
CA GLY A 273 29.46 19.05 -31.94
C GLY A 273 29.68 18.98 -30.43
N LEU A 274 30.89 19.26 -29.96
CA LEU A 274 31.22 19.32 -28.53
C LEU A 274 30.42 20.40 -27.79
N PHE A 275 30.22 21.56 -28.41
CA PHE A 275 29.41 22.64 -27.83
C PHE A 275 27.94 22.24 -27.70
N TYR A 276 27.37 21.60 -28.73
CA TYR A 276 26.01 21.05 -28.66
C TYR A 276 25.88 19.96 -27.60
N ALA A 277 26.84 19.05 -27.50
CA ALA A 277 26.87 17.99 -26.49
C ALA A 277 26.90 18.58 -25.07
N MET A 278 27.81 19.50 -24.79
CA MET A 278 27.98 20.13 -23.48
C MET A 278 26.77 20.97 -23.06
N SER A 279 26.22 21.78 -23.98
CA SER A 279 25.01 22.56 -23.71
C SER A 279 23.79 21.67 -23.46
N SER A 280 23.66 20.55 -24.20
CA SER A 280 22.58 19.58 -23.98
C SER A 280 22.69 18.90 -22.61
N VAL A 281 23.89 18.46 -22.23
CA VAL A 281 24.13 17.86 -20.91
C VAL A 281 23.84 18.86 -19.80
N ALA A 282 24.28 20.11 -19.94
CA ALA A 282 24.02 21.16 -18.95
C ALA A 282 22.51 21.44 -18.81
N ALA A 283 21.78 21.56 -19.92
CA ALA A 283 20.33 21.74 -19.91
C ALA A 283 19.61 20.54 -19.27
N ALA A 284 20.00 19.31 -19.62
CA ALA A 284 19.44 18.10 -19.05
C ALA A 284 19.71 18.00 -17.54
N PHE A 285 20.90 18.40 -17.07
CA PHE A 285 21.23 18.43 -15.65
C PHE A 285 20.36 19.42 -14.87
N ILE A 286 20.18 20.64 -15.39
CA ILE A 286 19.32 21.67 -14.77
C ILE A 286 17.86 21.19 -14.71
N LEU A 287 17.35 20.62 -15.82
CA LEU A 287 16.02 20.04 -15.85
C LEU A 287 15.87 18.88 -14.84
N SER A 288 16.88 18.03 -14.72
CA SER A 288 16.87 16.91 -13.76
C SER A 288 16.81 17.38 -12.31
N LEU A 289 17.51 18.48 -11.98
CA LEU A 289 17.45 19.10 -10.66
C LEU A 289 16.07 19.69 -10.34
N ALA A 290 15.38 20.24 -11.34
CA ALA A 290 14.05 20.82 -11.17
C ALA A 290 12.94 19.75 -11.11
N VAL A 291 12.96 18.80 -12.04
CA VAL A 291 11.91 17.78 -12.21
C VAL A 291 12.09 16.62 -11.22
N GLY A 292 13.32 16.27 -10.88
CA GLY A 292 13.65 15.13 -10.02
C GLY A 292 12.93 15.15 -8.67
N PRO A 293 13.03 16.22 -7.87
CA PRO A 293 12.34 16.32 -6.58
C PRO A 293 10.81 16.30 -6.72
N LEU A 294 10.27 16.89 -7.79
CA LEU A 294 8.83 16.93 -8.03
C LEU A 294 8.29 15.53 -8.35
N ALA A 295 8.93 14.83 -9.29
CA ALA A 295 8.62 13.45 -9.61
C ALA A 295 8.83 12.52 -8.40
N GLY A 296 9.90 12.74 -7.63
CA GLY A 296 10.19 12.00 -6.40
C GLY A 296 9.08 12.12 -5.36
N LYS A 297 8.55 13.34 -5.12
CA LYS A 297 7.41 13.55 -4.22
C LYS A 297 6.13 12.89 -4.75
N MET A 298 5.84 13.01 -6.04
CA MET A 298 4.67 12.36 -6.64
C MET A 298 4.75 10.84 -6.49
N LEU A 299 5.89 10.23 -6.80
CA LEU A 299 6.10 8.79 -6.64
C LEU A 299 6.07 8.36 -5.18
N GLY A 300 6.66 9.13 -4.26
CA GLY A 300 6.58 8.84 -2.82
C GLY A 300 5.15 8.91 -2.28
N SER A 301 4.30 9.79 -2.82
CA SER A 301 2.88 9.84 -2.46
C SER A 301 2.06 8.66 -3.02
N MET A 302 2.52 8.04 -4.11
CA MET A 302 1.90 6.85 -4.69
C MET A 302 2.42 5.55 -4.06
N PHE A 303 3.67 5.54 -3.63
CA PHE A 303 4.38 4.36 -3.15
C PHE A 303 5.16 4.71 -1.87
N TRP A 304 4.65 4.26 -0.73
CA TRP A 304 5.20 4.56 0.60
C TRP A 304 6.65 4.08 0.80
N PHE A 305 7.08 3.02 0.11
CA PHE A 305 8.46 2.49 0.17
C PHE A 305 9.43 3.20 -0.79
N PHE A 306 8.96 4.18 -1.57
CA PHE A 306 9.80 4.88 -2.55
C PHE A 306 10.55 6.05 -1.91
N GLU A 307 11.86 5.89 -1.74
CA GLU A 307 12.73 6.96 -1.26
C GLU A 307 13.46 7.63 -2.44
N TYR A 308 13.20 8.92 -2.67
CA TYR A 308 13.91 9.67 -3.71
C TYR A 308 15.36 9.96 -3.28
N ARG A 309 16.31 9.37 -4.00
CA ARG A 309 17.74 9.69 -3.86
C ARG A 309 18.30 10.21 -5.18
N PHE A 310 18.67 11.49 -5.19
CA PHE A 310 19.29 12.11 -6.36
C PHE A 310 20.62 11.42 -6.67
N THR A 311 20.70 10.78 -7.84
CA THR A 311 21.89 10.03 -8.28
C THR A 311 22.43 10.67 -9.55
N ILE A 312 23.68 11.13 -9.51
CA ILE A 312 24.35 11.81 -10.66
C ILE A 312 24.91 10.78 -11.67
N LEU A 313 25.05 9.52 -11.25
CA LEU A 313 25.66 8.46 -12.04
C LEU A 313 25.09 8.30 -13.47
N PRO A 314 23.75 8.30 -13.70
CA PRO A 314 23.21 8.19 -15.06
C PRO A 314 23.59 9.39 -15.94
N VAL A 315 23.64 10.60 -15.37
CA VAL A 315 24.07 11.80 -16.10
C VAL A 315 25.55 11.70 -16.49
N LEU A 316 26.40 11.18 -15.61
CA LEU A 316 27.80 10.96 -15.93
C LEU A 316 27.99 9.91 -17.04
N LEU A 317 27.15 8.88 -17.07
CA LEU A 317 27.21 7.85 -18.11
C LEU A 317 26.81 8.35 -19.50
N THR A 318 25.99 9.41 -19.61
CA THR A 318 25.64 9.98 -20.93
C THR A 318 26.74 10.87 -21.49
N ILE A 319 27.59 11.48 -20.65
CA ILE A 319 28.65 12.38 -21.09
C ILE A 319 29.59 11.72 -22.12
N PRO A 320 30.20 10.54 -21.88
CA PRO A 320 31.06 9.89 -22.87
C PRO A 320 30.37 9.63 -24.21
N VAL A 321 29.07 9.29 -24.18
CA VAL A 321 28.28 9.00 -25.38
C VAL A 321 28.07 10.27 -26.20
N PHE A 322 27.68 11.38 -25.57
CA PHE A 322 27.53 12.67 -26.24
C PHE A 322 28.86 13.25 -26.72
N LEU A 323 29.94 13.06 -25.96
CA LEU A 323 31.29 13.46 -26.38
C LEU A 323 31.77 12.66 -27.61
N LEU A 324 31.55 11.34 -27.62
CA LEU A 324 31.83 10.49 -28.78
C LEU A 324 31.03 10.93 -30.00
N LEU A 325 29.75 11.25 -29.83
CA LEU A 325 28.91 11.75 -30.92
C LEU A 325 29.31 13.12 -31.42
N GLY A 326 29.66 14.05 -30.54
CA GLY A 326 30.17 15.36 -30.95
C GLY A 326 31.52 15.29 -31.66
N TRP A 327 32.26 14.18 -31.49
CA TRP A 327 33.54 13.94 -32.13
C TRP A 327 33.44 13.25 -33.51
N LEU A 328 32.40 12.43 -33.73
CA LEU A 328 32.13 11.67 -34.95
C LEU A 328 31.54 12.53 -36.07
#